data_AF-W7RU02-F1
#
_entry.id   AF-W7RU02-F1
#
_cell.length_a   1.000
_cell.length_b   1.000
_cell.length_c   1.000
_cell.angle_alpha   90.00
_cell.angle_beta   90.00
_cell.angle_gamma   90.00
#
_symmetry.space_group_name_H-M   'P 1'
#
loop_
_entity.id
_entity.type
_entity.pdbx_description
1 polymer ?
#
loop_
_entity_poly.entity_id
_entity_poly.type
_entity_poly.pdbx_seq_one_letter_code
_entity_poly.pdbx_strand_id
1 'polypeptide(L)'
;MLISDLFIHNKNDFNEILNFMKKIFKLNKSLPENIFSSQFTNFKFNEFDWLMYDEFWDFIKTLNNITGDDSIIISVIDPDPIKYHFKHFNFFNTVKIPKEFSAEDYHNVLEFHLPDSEADAIIYISNVIVIFPISKKWAIWADRSYGIMVLGFNFNEIDKYSKNLFEEWVSTVDIDTITDWVSYNFENENEMKNFINTLYFNYK
;
A
#
# COMPACT_ATOMS: atom_id res chain seq x y z
N MET A 1 8.59 -14.52 -18.41
CA MET A 1 8.23 -14.85 -17.01
C MET A 1 6.72 -14.81 -16.95
N LEU A 2 6.05 -15.83 -16.40
CA LEU A 2 4.60 -15.76 -16.25
C LEU A 2 4.28 -14.91 -15.02
N ILE A 3 3.23 -14.08 -15.09
CA ILE A 3 2.82 -13.22 -13.95
C ILE A 3 2.53 -14.06 -12.70
N SER A 4 1.95 -15.24 -12.88
CA SER A 4 1.70 -16.22 -11.81
C SER A 4 2.95 -16.63 -11.03
N ASP A 5 4.13 -16.58 -11.65
CA ASP A 5 5.39 -16.98 -11.03
C ASP A 5 5.91 -15.94 -10.03
N LEU A 6 5.37 -14.72 -10.07
CA LEU A 6 5.71 -13.63 -9.15
C LEU A 6 5.00 -13.75 -7.81
N PHE A 7 3.87 -14.47 -7.79
CA PHE A 7 3.05 -14.66 -6.61
C PHE A 7 3.67 -15.68 -5.67
N ILE A 8 3.41 -15.50 -4.37
CA ILE A 8 3.94 -16.41 -3.35
C ILE A 8 3.04 -17.62 -3.22
N HIS A 9 3.59 -18.82 -3.50
CA HIS A 9 2.81 -20.07 -3.50
C HIS A 9 2.97 -20.89 -2.22
N ASN A 10 4.08 -20.74 -1.50
CA ASN A 10 4.37 -21.55 -0.32
C ASN A 10 4.31 -20.75 0.98
N LYS A 11 3.95 -21.45 2.05
CA LYS A 11 3.75 -20.85 3.38
C LYS A 11 5.04 -20.33 4.01
N ASN A 12 6.19 -20.90 3.69
CA ASN A 12 7.46 -20.49 4.30
C ASN A 12 7.85 -19.09 3.81
N ASP A 13 7.82 -18.88 2.50
CA ASP A 13 8.10 -17.58 1.89
C ASP A 13 7.09 -16.52 2.37
N PHE A 14 5.81 -16.88 2.44
CA PHE A 14 4.80 -15.98 2.99
C PHE A 14 5.05 -15.64 4.46
N ASN A 15 5.44 -16.61 5.29
CA ASN A 15 5.76 -16.36 6.69
C ASN A 15 6.98 -15.45 6.86
N GLU A 16 7.99 -15.57 5.99
CA GLU A 16 9.12 -14.65 5.96
C GLU A 16 8.66 -13.22 5.64
N ILE A 17 7.85 -13.06 4.60
CA ILE A 17 7.26 -11.77 4.23
C ILE A 17 6.39 -11.21 5.36
N LEU A 18 5.56 -12.04 6.00
CA LEU A 18 4.75 -11.64 7.15
C LEU A 18 5.61 -11.15 8.32
N ASN A 19 6.76 -11.79 8.57
CA ASN A 19 7.72 -11.34 9.57
C ASN A 19 8.37 -10.01 9.18
N PHE A 20 8.59 -9.75 7.89
CA PHE A 20 9.01 -8.43 7.40
C PHE A 20 7.90 -7.39 7.59
N MET A 21 6.65 -7.70 7.20
CA MET A 21 5.51 -6.81 7.35
C MET A 21 5.31 -6.40 8.81
N LYS A 22 5.43 -7.31 9.78
CA LYS A 22 5.32 -7.00 11.22
C LYS A 22 6.41 -6.05 11.74
N LYS A 23 7.54 -5.92 11.03
CA LYS A 23 8.58 -4.92 11.36
C LYS A 23 8.25 -3.55 10.79
N ILE A 24 7.41 -3.48 9.76
CA ILE A 24 7.04 -2.26 9.05
C ILE A 24 5.74 -1.70 9.63
N PHE A 25 4.77 -2.58 9.86
CA PHE A 25 3.39 -2.27 10.22
C PHE A 25 2.97 -2.94 11.53
N LYS A 26 2.11 -2.26 12.27
CA LYS A 26 1.36 -2.78 13.40
C LYS A 26 0.08 -3.45 12.87
N LEU A 27 0.21 -4.69 12.38
CA LEU A 27 -0.87 -5.43 11.71
C LEU A 27 -2.14 -5.70 12.56
N ASN A 28 -2.11 -5.34 13.84
CA ASN A 28 -3.26 -5.41 14.75
C ASN A 28 -3.99 -4.07 14.90
N LYS A 29 -3.65 -3.07 14.08
CA LYS A 29 -4.27 -1.75 14.03
C LYS A 29 -4.80 -1.48 12.63
N SER A 30 -5.74 -0.55 12.54
CA SER A 30 -6.28 -0.01 11.30
C SER A 30 -6.25 1.51 11.33
N LEU A 31 -6.50 2.16 10.19
CA LEU A 31 -6.77 3.59 10.18
C LEU A 31 -8.02 3.89 11.05
N PRO A 32 -8.06 5.04 11.76
CA PRO A 32 -7.10 6.15 11.75
C PRO A 32 -5.97 6.01 12.79
N GLU A 33 -5.77 4.85 13.41
CA GLU A 33 -4.61 4.65 14.29
C GLU A 33 -3.30 4.69 13.49
N ASN A 34 -2.17 5.00 14.15
CA ASN A 34 -0.86 4.88 13.51
C ASN A 34 -0.52 3.40 13.26
N ILE A 35 -0.63 2.97 12.00
CA ILE A 35 -0.38 1.59 11.52
C ILE A 35 1.09 1.31 11.27
N PHE A 36 1.97 2.32 11.27
CA PHE A 36 3.39 2.12 11.03
C PHE A 36 4.14 1.79 12.33
N SER A 37 5.22 1.05 12.19
CA SER A 37 6.23 0.89 13.24
C SER A 37 6.95 2.23 13.50
N SER A 38 7.57 2.36 14.67
CA SER A 38 8.22 3.60 15.11
C SER A 38 9.44 4.03 14.28
N GLN A 39 9.88 3.20 13.33
CA GLN A 39 10.97 3.58 12.41
C GLN A 39 10.52 4.60 11.37
N PHE A 40 9.21 4.72 11.10
CA PHE A 40 8.66 5.70 10.15
C PHE A 40 8.18 6.92 10.91
N THR A 41 8.66 8.09 10.49
CA THR A 41 8.42 9.36 11.19
C THR A 41 7.82 10.43 10.29
N ASN A 42 7.79 10.21 8.98
CA ASN A 42 7.20 11.12 8.02
C ASN A 42 6.09 10.40 7.27
N PHE A 43 4.98 11.10 7.07
CA PHE A 43 3.77 10.55 6.48
C PHE A 43 3.22 11.46 5.38
N LYS A 44 2.75 10.83 4.31
CA LYS A 44 2.06 11.48 3.19
C LYS A 44 0.83 10.67 2.81
N PHE A 45 -0.15 11.33 2.23
CA PHE A 45 -1.45 10.76 1.90
C PHE A 45 -1.74 10.91 0.40
N ASN A 46 -2.49 9.95 -0.14
CA ASN A 46 -3.05 10.01 -1.49
C ASN A 46 -4.36 9.20 -1.53
N GLU A 47 -5.13 9.30 -2.60
CA GLU A 47 -6.34 8.51 -2.82
C GLU A 47 -5.99 7.03 -3.08
N PHE A 48 -6.80 6.10 -2.58
CA PHE A 48 -6.61 4.67 -2.82
C PHE A 48 -6.54 4.35 -4.32
N ASP A 49 -7.41 4.98 -5.12
CA ASP A 49 -7.54 4.73 -6.55
C ASP A 49 -6.30 5.09 -7.35
N TRP A 50 -5.40 5.91 -6.79
CA TRP A 50 -4.15 6.27 -7.44
C TRP A 50 -3.27 5.04 -7.71
N LEU A 51 -3.46 3.93 -6.98
CA LEU A 51 -2.84 2.62 -7.28
C LEU A 51 -3.05 2.12 -8.70
N MET A 52 -4.12 2.56 -9.38
CA MET A 52 -4.52 2.13 -10.73
C MET A 52 -3.90 2.97 -11.84
N TYR A 53 -3.15 4.03 -11.52
CA TYR A 53 -2.58 4.91 -12.53
C TYR A 53 -1.10 4.59 -12.82
N ASP A 54 -0.66 4.89 -14.04
CA ASP A 54 0.73 4.71 -14.46
C ASP A 54 1.69 5.55 -13.62
N GLU A 55 1.24 6.75 -13.24
CA GLU A 55 1.96 7.71 -12.41
C GLU A 55 2.32 7.13 -11.03
N PHE A 56 1.48 6.25 -10.48
CA PHE A 56 1.81 5.55 -9.24
C PHE A 56 3.01 4.63 -9.44
N TRP A 57 3.04 3.86 -10.54
CA TRP A 57 4.18 2.99 -10.81
C TRP A 57 5.47 3.78 -11.07
N ASP A 58 5.38 4.89 -11.79
CA ASP A 58 6.52 5.81 -12.00
C ASP A 58 7.03 6.40 -10.68
N PHE A 59 6.13 6.73 -9.76
CA PHE A 59 6.47 7.14 -8.40
C PHE A 59 7.21 6.04 -7.64
N ILE A 60 6.71 4.80 -7.69
CA ILE A 60 7.37 3.65 -7.04
C ILE A 60 8.78 3.39 -7.60
N LYS A 61 8.95 3.43 -8.93
CA LYS A 61 10.28 3.31 -9.55
C LYS A 61 11.23 4.42 -9.06
N THR A 62 10.71 5.63 -8.92
CA THR A 62 11.51 6.76 -8.41
C THR A 62 11.91 6.54 -6.96
N LEU A 63 11.00 6.09 -6.09
CA LEU A 63 11.32 5.72 -4.72
C LEU A 63 12.39 4.63 -4.67
N ASN A 64 12.23 3.55 -5.44
CA ASN A 64 13.19 2.45 -5.52
C ASN A 64 14.58 2.92 -5.97
N ASN A 65 14.66 3.82 -6.94
CA ASN A 65 15.92 4.40 -7.39
C ASN A 65 16.61 5.23 -6.30
N ILE A 66 15.85 6.02 -5.54
CA ILE A 66 16.38 6.81 -4.43
C ILE A 66 16.87 5.90 -3.30
N THR A 67 16.12 4.85 -2.98
CA THR A 67 16.43 3.98 -1.84
C THR A 67 17.40 2.85 -2.18
N GLY A 68 17.68 2.63 -3.46
CA GLY A 68 18.54 1.56 -3.97
C GLY A 68 17.86 0.18 -3.90
N ASP A 69 16.54 0.13 -4.00
CA ASP A 69 15.76 -1.10 -3.98
C ASP A 69 15.49 -1.60 -5.40
N ASP A 70 15.68 -2.89 -5.64
CA ASP A 70 15.46 -3.49 -6.97
C ASP A 70 14.06 -4.11 -7.14
N SER A 71 13.26 -4.14 -6.08
CA SER A 71 11.93 -4.73 -6.11
C SER A 71 11.09 -4.26 -4.93
N ILE A 72 9.77 -4.34 -5.11
CA ILE A 72 8.78 -4.17 -4.05
C ILE A 72 8.07 -5.49 -3.76
N ILE A 73 7.42 -5.55 -2.61
CA ILE A 73 6.40 -6.52 -2.28
C ILE A 73 5.06 -5.78 -2.21
N ILE A 74 4.06 -6.33 -2.87
CA ILE A 74 2.66 -5.97 -2.68
C ILE A 74 2.00 -7.14 -1.95
N SER A 75 1.25 -6.87 -0.88
CA SER A 75 0.51 -7.91 -0.15
C SER A 75 -0.86 -7.41 0.26
N VAL A 76 -1.87 -8.23 0.03
CA VAL A 76 -3.23 -8.03 0.54
C VAL A 76 -3.27 -8.46 2.00
N ILE A 77 -3.82 -7.59 2.85
CA ILE A 77 -4.02 -7.82 4.29
C ILE A 77 -5.49 -8.11 4.58
N ASP A 78 -6.39 -7.42 3.90
CA ASP A 78 -7.83 -7.65 3.95
C ASP A 78 -8.39 -7.75 2.51
N PRO A 79 -9.03 -8.86 2.12
CA PRO A 79 -9.40 -10.03 2.94
C PRO A 79 -8.20 -10.84 3.47
N ASP A 80 -8.41 -11.58 4.58
CA ASP A 80 -7.34 -12.35 5.26
C ASP A 80 -6.61 -13.29 4.26
N PRO A 81 -5.29 -13.11 4.07
CA PRO A 81 -4.55 -13.79 3.00
C PRO A 81 -4.48 -15.31 3.18
N ILE A 82 -4.64 -15.83 4.41
CA ILE A 82 -4.60 -17.25 4.71
C ILE A 82 -6.01 -17.85 4.64
N LYS A 83 -6.97 -17.23 5.35
CA LYS A 83 -8.31 -17.78 5.55
C LYS A 83 -9.18 -17.65 4.30
N TYR A 84 -8.90 -16.65 3.47
CA TYR A 84 -9.59 -16.42 2.21
C TYR A 84 -8.70 -16.88 1.05
N HIS A 85 -7.73 -16.05 0.63
CA HIS A 85 -7.09 -16.23 -0.66
C HIS A 85 -6.34 -17.57 -0.80
N PHE A 86 -5.43 -17.89 0.14
CA PHE A 86 -4.70 -19.15 0.11
C PHE A 86 -5.62 -20.38 0.20
N LYS A 87 -6.69 -20.29 0.99
CA LYS A 87 -7.66 -21.38 1.13
C LYS A 87 -8.41 -21.66 -0.18
N HIS A 88 -8.73 -20.62 -0.94
CA HIS A 88 -9.52 -20.73 -2.17
C HIS A 88 -8.66 -21.02 -3.41
N PHE A 89 -7.47 -20.43 -3.50
CA PHE A 89 -6.66 -20.45 -4.73
C PHE A 89 -5.31 -21.15 -4.60
N ASN A 90 -4.93 -21.60 -3.39
CA ASN A 90 -3.67 -22.30 -3.11
C ASN A 90 -2.39 -21.47 -3.40
N PHE A 91 -2.51 -20.14 -3.43
CA PHE A 91 -1.42 -19.17 -3.40
C PHE A 91 -1.83 -17.93 -2.62
N PHE A 92 -0.88 -17.09 -2.23
CA PHE A 92 -1.14 -15.86 -1.50
C PHE A 92 -1.32 -14.69 -2.47
N ASN A 93 -2.23 -13.76 -2.16
CA ASN A 93 -2.30 -12.45 -2.81
C ASN A 93 -1.16 -11.54 -2.31
N THR A 94 0.05 -12.05 -2.49
CA THR A 94 1.32 -11.44 -2.15
C THR A 94 2.24 -11.69 -3.34
N VAL A 95 2.83 -10.62 -3.86
CA VAL A 95 3.62 -10.64 -5.09
C VAL A 95 4.88 -9.81 -4.90
N LYS A 96 5.99 -10.28 -5.48
CA LYS A 96 7.24 -9.53 -5.53
C LYS A 96 7.44 -8.99 -6.95
N ILE A 97 7.47 -7.68 -7.10
CA ILE A 97 7.54 -7.00 -8.40
C ILE A 97 8.93 -6.35 -8.56
N PRO A 98 9.71 -6.73 -9.59
CA PRO A 98 10.97 -6.05 -9.93
C PRO A 98 10.74 -4.60 -10.39
N LYS A 99 11.69 -3.70 -10.11
CA LYS A 99 11.58 -2.29 -10.51
C LYS A 99 11.64 -2.08 -12.04
N GLU A 100 12.18 -3.06 -12.77
CA GLU A 100 12.35 -3.02 -14.22
C GLU A 100 11.04 -3.20 -14.99
N PHE A 101 9.95 -3.54 -14.30
CA PHE A 101 8.62 -3.67 -14.90
C PHE A 101 8.14 -2.35 -15.50
N SER A 102 7.38 -2.45 -16.60
CA SER A 102 6.61 -1.33 -17.13
C SER A 102 5.35 -1.08 -16.30
N ALA A 103 4.67 0.04 -16.52
CA ALA A 103 3.37 0.30 -15.90
C ALA A 103 2.32 -0.74 -16.34
N GLU A 104 2.34 -1.15 -17.61
CA GLU A 104 1.50 -2.23 -18.13
C GLU A 104 1.76 -3.56 -17.41
N ASP A 105 3.03 -3.92 -17.18
CA ASP A 105 3.36 -5.14 -16.41
C ASP A 105 2.84 -5.05 -14.96
N TYR A 106 2.94 -3.88 -14.33
CA TYR A 106 2.42 -3.63 -12.99
C TYR A 106 0.89 -3.78 -12.94
N HIS A 107 0.15 -3.20 -13.89
CA HIS A 107 -1.30 -3.34 -13.99
C HIS A 107 -1.71 -4.79 -14.25
N ASN A 108 -1.00 -5.48 -15.14
CA ASN A 108 -1.22 -6.90 -15.40
C ASN A 108 -1.03 -7.76 -14.13
N VAL A 109 -0.13 -7.36 -13.21
CA VAL A 109 0.01 -8.02 -11.90
C VAL A 109 -1.18 -7.73 -10.99
N LEU A 110 -1.64 -6.48 -10.94
CA LEU A 110 -2.78 -6.08 -10.11
C LEU A 110 -4.10 -6.72 -10.55
N GLU A 111 -4.28 -6.89 -11.85
CA GLU A 111 -5.45 -7.47 -12.50
C GLU A 111 -5.35 -9.01 -12.64
N PHE A 112 -4.22 -9.60 -12.26
CA PHE A 112 -4.03 -11.05 -12.36
C PHE A 112 -5.07 -11.81 -11.52
N HIS A 113 -5.69 -12.79 -12.16
CA HIS A 113 -6.66 -13.71 -11.57
C HIS A 113 -6.55 -15.08 -12.22
N LEU A 114 -7.10 -16.11 -11.58
CA LEU A 114 -7.31 -17.42 -12.21
C LEU A 114 -8.57 -17.37 -13.10
N PRO A 115 -8.71 -18.28 -14.08
CA PRO A 115 -9.93 -18.35 -14.89
C PRO A 115 -11.19 -18.42 -14.02
N ASP A 116 -12.23 -17.66 -14.40
CA ASP A 116 -13.51 -17.56 -13.71
C ASP A 116 -13.45 -16.94 -12.29
N SER A 117 -12.36 -16.23 -11.96
CA SER A 117 -12.15 -15.55 -10.68
C SER A 117 -11.72 -14.09 -10.83
N GLU A 118 -12.24 -13.37 -11.84
CA GLU A 118 -11.89 -11.98 -12.16
C GLU A 118 -12.00 -11.06 -10.93
N ALA A 119 -13.07 -11.24 -10.15
CA ALA A 119 -13.35 -10.44 -8.96
C ALA A 119 -12.32 -10.63 -7.83
N ASP A 120 -11.47 -11.66 -7.90
CA ASP A 120 -10.46 -12.01 -6.89
C ASP A 120 -9.08 -11.40 -7.17
N ALA A 121 -8.92 -10.67 -8.28
CA ALA A 121 -7.69 -9.93 -8.55
C ALA A 121 -7.41 -8.90 -7.45
N ILE A 122 -6.13 -8.61 -7.18
CA ILE A 122 -5.69 -7.70 -6.11
C ILE A 122 -6.46 -6.39 -6.17
N ILE A 123 -6.61 -5.80 -7.36
CA ILE A 123 -7.24 -4.49 -7.50
C ILE A 123 -8.75 -4.48 -7.30
N TYR A 124 -9.43 -5.63 -7.33
CA TYR A 124 -10.88 -5.70 -7.16
C TYR A 124 -11.29 -6.19 -5.77
N ILE A 125 -10.60 -7.19 -5.23
CA ILE A 125 -11.01 -7.83 -3.97
C ILE A 125 -10.49 -7.13 -2.72
N SER A 126 -9.41 -6.37 -2.83
CA SER A 126 -8.66 -5.92 -1.66
C SER A 126 -9.27 -4.68 -1.02
N ASN A 127 -9.53 -4.76 0.28
CA ASN A 127 -9.80 -3.60 1.12
C ASN A 127 -8.50 -2.99 1.64
N VAL A 128 -7.52 -3.80 2.03
CA VAL A 128 -6.24 -3.32 2.54
C VAL A 128 -5.08 -3.95 1.78
N ILE A 129 -4.25 -3.10 1.18
CA ILE A 129 -3.03 -3.47 0.46
C ILE A 129 -1.84 -2.80 1.15
N VAL A 130 -0.75 -3.53 1.33
CA VAL A 130 0.53 -2.96 1.75
C VAL A 130 1.58 -3.11 0.66
N ILE A 131 2.40 -2.07 0.48
CA ILE A 131 3.44 -2.02 -0.52
C ILE A 131 4.74 -1.56 0.14
N PHE A 132 5.82 -2.33 -0.01
CA PHE A 132 7.10 -2.00 0.62
C PHE A 132 8.28 -2.71 -0.05
N PRO A 133 9.48 -2.12 -0.02
CA PRO A 133 10.70 -2.80 -0.45
C PRO A 133 11.37 -3.55 0.71
N ILE A 134 12.34 -4.41 0.39
CA ILE A 134 13.11 -5.19 1.38
C ILE A 134 13.94 -4.28 2.31
N SER A 135 14.40 -3.12 1.84
CA SER A 135 15.14 -2.15 2.68
C SER A 135 14.30 -1.58 3.81
N LYS A 136 12.96 -1.55 3.67
CA LYS A 136 11.98 -0.93 4.58
C LYS A 136 12.16 0.58 4.76
N LYS A 137 12.85 1.25 3.83
CA LYS A 137 13.08 2.70 3.91
C LYS A 137 11.79 3.52 3.72
N TRP A 138 10.86 2.98 2.93
CA TRP A 138 9.49 3.48 2.80
C TRP A 138 8.51 2.29 2.86
N ALA A 139 7.23 2.59 3.08
CA ALA A 139 6.14 1.63 2.97
C ALA A 139 4.82 2.38 2.76
N ILE A 140 3.89 1.76 2.04
CA ILE A 140 2.55 2.28 1.79
C ILE A 140 1.52 1.33 2.38
N TRP A 141 0.51 1.90 3.02
CA TRP A 141 -0.71 1.23 3.45
C TRP A 141 -1.89 1.86 2.71
N ALA A 142 -2.55 1.12 1.85
CA ALA A 142 -3.70 1.56 1.10
C ALA A 142 -4.96 0.89 1.67
N ASP A 143 -5.96 1.69 2.04
CA ASP A 143 -7.19 1.25 2.68
C ASP A 143 -8.41 1.78 1.92
N ARG A 144 -9.03 0.89 1.15
CA ARG A 144 -10.19 1.19 0.30
C ARG A 144 -11.39 1.63 1.13
N SER A 145 -11.54 1.11 2.35
CA SER A 145 -12.70 1.46 3.21
C SER A 145 -12.74 2.95 3.55
N TYR A 146 -11.61 3.64 3.46
CA TYR A 146 -11.51 5.09 3.66
C TYR A 146 -11.12 5.85 2.39
N GLY A 147 -10.94 5.17 1.26
CA GLY A 147 -10.56 5.77 -0.02
C GLY A 147 -9.16 6.39 -0.04
N ILE A 148 -8.28 6.03 0.90
CA ILE A 148 -6.96 6.66 1.04
C ILE A 148 -5.83 5.65 1.15
N MET A 149 -4.61 6.12 0.87
CA MET A 149 -3.38 5.46 1.20
C MET A 149 -2.44 6.38 1.98
N VAL A 150 -1.59 5.77 2.80
CA VAL A 150 -0.60 6.46 3.61
C VAL A 150 0.78 5.92 3.25
N LEU A 151 1.69 6.81 2.87
CA LEU A 151 3.11 6.55 2.69
C LEU A 151 3.84 6.91 3.98
N GLY A 152 4.49 5.93 4.61
CA GLY A 152 5.43 6.13 5.70
C GLY A 152 6.87 6.03 5.20
N PHE A 153 7.73 6.96 5.58
CA PHE A 153 9.15 6.95 5.23
C PHE A 153 10.04 7.57 6.30
N ASN A 154 11.31 7.17 6.32
CA ASN A 154 12.34 7.74 7.19
C ASN A 154 13.69 7.74 6.49
N PHE A 155 13.89 8.67 5.56
CA PHE A 155 15.21 8.92 5.01
C PHE A 155 15.38 10.39 4.64
N ASN A 156 16.42 11.01 5.19
CA ASN A 156 16.86 12.39 4.94
C ASN A 156 17.21 12.65 3.46
N GLU A 157 17.33 11.60 2.63
CA GLU A 157 17.71 11.70 1.22
C GLU A 157 16.54 12.11 0.32
N ILE A 158 15.29 11.85 0.73
CA ILE A 158 14.08 12.28 0.00
C ILE A 158 14.01 13.81 -0.08
N ASP A 159 14.50 14.53 0.94
CA ASP A 159 14.38 15.99 1.02
C ASP A 159 15.01 16.68 -0.19
N LYS A 160 16.02 16.06 -0.83
CA LYS A 160 16.66 16.56 -2.05
C LYS A 160 15.80 16.39 -3.31
N TYR A 161 14.90 15.42 -3.33
CA TYR A 161 13.99 15.10 -4.44
C TYR A 161 12.54 15.53 -4.14
N SER A 162 12.30 16.04 -2.94
CA SER A 162 10.98 16.16 -2.29
C SER A 162 9.99 17.06 -3.00
N LYS A 163 10.46 18.12 -3.68
CA LYS A 163 9.55 19.15 -4.17
C LYS A 163 8.67 18.69 -5.33
N ASN A 164 9.23 17.86 -6.23
CA ASN A 164 8.50 17.34 -7.39
C ASN A 164 8.03 15.90 -7.20
N LEU A 165 8.74 15.11 -6.37
CA LEU A 165 8.41 13.70 -6.14
C LEU A 165 7.05 13.49 -5.46
N PHE A 166 6.65 14.46 -4.62
CA PHE A 166 5.44 14.37 -3.80
C PHE A 166 4.36 15.37 -4.24
N GLU A 167 4.36 15.82 -5.50
CA GLU A 167 3.34 16.76 -5.99
C GLU A 167 1.91 16.20 -5.81
N GLU A 168 1.71 14.92 -6.11
CA GLU A 168 0.43 14.22 -5.93
C GLU A 168 0.18 13.75 -4.47
N TRP A 169 1.16 13.90 -3.57
CA TRP A 169 1.10 13.38 -2.21
C TRP A 169 0.93 14.49 -1.18
N VAL A 170 -0.24 14.53 -0.55
CA VAL A 170 -0.57 15.58 0.42
C VAL A 170 -0.01 15.27 1.81
N SER A 171 0.28 16.33 2.55
CA SER A 171 0.72 16.22 3.94
C SER A 171 -0.49 16.11 4.86
N THR A 172 -0.33 15.55 6.07
CA THR A 172 -1.38 15.57 7.10
C THR A 172 -1.86 16.97 7.49
N VAL A 173 -1.03 17.99 7.26
CA VAL A 173 -1.41 19.39 7.49
C VAL A 173 -2.42 19.91 6.46
N ASP A 174 -2.57 19.22 5.32
CA ASP A 174 -3.56 19.53 4.29
C ASP A 174 -4.84 18.72 4.53
N ILE A 175 -5.49 19.02 5.66
CA ILE A 175 -6.59 18.23 6.18
C ILE A 175 -7.85 18.36 5.33
N ASP A 176 -8.01 19.48 4.61
CA ASP A 176 -9.18 19.73 3.78
C ASP A 176 -9.18 18.76 2.58
N THR A 177 -8.04 18.61 1.88
CA THR A 177 -7.93 17.64 0.79
C THR A 177 -8.13 16.20 1.26
N ILE A 178 -7.54 15.82 2.40
CA ILE A 178 -7.76 14.47 2.96
C ILE A 178 -9.24 14.28 3.34
N THR A 179 -9.89 15.31 3.87
CA THR A 179 -11.31 15.27 4.22
C THR A 179 -12.17 15.06 2.98
N ASP A 180 -11.87 15.74 1.87
CA ASP A 180 -12.60 15.57 0.61
C ASP A 180 -12.57 14.12 0.13
N TRP A 181 -11.39 13.49 0.10
CA TRP A 181 -11.24 12.07 -0.30
C TRP A 181 -12.02 11.12 0.60
N VAL A 182 -11.90 11.32 1.91
CA VAL A 182 -12.49 10.42 2.91
C VAL A 182 -14.01 10.61 3.01
N SER A 183 -14.53 11.80 2.73
CA SER A 183 -15.93 12.17 2.94
C SER A 183 -16.93 11.26 2.23
N TYR A 184 -16.56 10.76 1.04
CA TYR A 184 -17.39 9.84 0.26
C TYR A 184 -17.61 8.48 0.94
N ASN A 185 -16.79 8.14 1.96
CA ASN A 185 -16.81 6.85 2.64
C ASN A 185 -17.52 6.88 4.01
N PHE A 186 -18.09 8.03 4.40
CA PHE A 186 -18.78 8.19 5.68
C PHE A 186 -20.21 8.70 5.48
N GLU A 187 -21.19 7.96 6.01
CA GLU A 187 -22.59 8.43 6.08
C GLU A 187 -22.78 9.46 7.22
N ASN A 188 -21.96 9.36 8.28
CA ASN A 188 -22.07 10.18 9.48
C ASN A 188 -20.94 11.20 9.60
N GLU A 189 -21.29 12.49 9.54
CA GLU A 189 -20.33 13.60 9.61
C GLU A 189 -19.51 13.62 10.91
N ASN A 190 -20.08 13.21 12.05
CA ASN A 190 -19.35 13.18 13.32
C ASN A 190 -18.32 12.04 13.35
N GLU A 191 -18.64 10.89 12.77
CA GLU A 191 -17.69 9.78 12.64
C GLU A 191 -16.53 10.17 11.72
N MET A 192 -16.82 10.81 10.59
CA MET A 192 -15.81 11.36 9.68
C MET A 192 -14.91 12.37 10.40
N LYS A 193 -15.46 13.34 11.12
CA LYS A 193 -14.68 14.32 11.88
C LYS A 193 -13.79 13.67 12.93
N ASN A 194 -14.32 12.66 13.64
CA ASN A 194 -13.53 11.91 14.62
C ASN A 194 -12.40 11.12 13.95
N PHE A 195 -12.67 10.51 12.79
CA PHE A 195 -11.67 9.82 11.98
C PHE A 195 -10.53 10.75 11.57
N ILE A 196 -10.87 11.89 10.93
CA ILE A 196 -9.93 12.90 10.46
C ILE A 196 -9.10 13.49 11.61
N ASN A 197 -9.73 13.82 12.74
CA ASN A 197 -9.01 14.32 13.92
C ASN A 197 -8.02 13.29 14.47
N THR A 198 -8.42 12.02 14.52
CA THR A 198 -7.56 10.93 14.99
C THR A 198 -6.39 10.70 14.02
N LEU A 199 -6.66 10.78 12.72
CA LEU A 199 -5.65 10.67 11.66
C LEU A 199 -4.62 11.79 11.79
N TYR A 200 -5.06 13.04 11.91
CA TYR A 200 -4.18 14.19 12.11
C TYR A 200 -3.27 14.01 13.33
N PHE A 201 -3.82 13.59 14.47
CA PHE A 201 -3.03 13.41 15.71
C PHE A 201 -1.98 12.29 15.59
N ASN A 202 -2.31 11.21 14.89
CA ASN A 202 -1.48 10.00 14.82
C ASN A 202 -0.38 10.06 13.76
N TYR A 203 -0.49 10.95 12.78
CA TYR A 203 0.38 11.04 11.59
C TYR A 203 1.00 12.43 11.39
N LYS A 204 0.98 13.27 12.44
CA LYS A 204 1.66 14.57 12.47
C LYS A 204 3.18 14.45 12.54
#